data_AF-A0A2R4JV84-F1
#
_entry.id   AF-A0A2R4JV84-F1
#
_cell.length_a   1.000
_cell.length_b   1.000
_cell.length_c   1.000
_cell.angle_alpha   90.00
_cell.angle_beta   90.00
_cell.angle_gamma   90.00
#
_symmetry.space_group_name_H-M   'P 1'
#
loop_
_entity.id
_entity.type
_entity.pdbx_description
1 polymer ?
#
loop_
_entity_poly.entity_id
_entity_poly.type
_entity_poly.pdbx_seq_one_letter_code
_entity_poly.pdbx_strand_id
1 'polypeptide(L)'
;MVRKYVVSARGGRGTHPDIQSALRAAAARGRAARIEIAPGRYEEQLTVHGEVELVAAGEPGSVVLGRPRGTVLTTLGSVVVRGLVLTGRDADAGVVHCRAGFLTLDRVEVRAHHGVCVHVPTGTCATLTDSGFRFGRTVFAGSTGVVERCRFAGAADNAIAVIESARVTVRDSRVDGAAIHGVRVSDAWAHLTGCEITGTERTAVIADAQAELTVEDCRIEGVHAAALEFVERSRGAVRGTRVLDAENGIVVASGADPQVRGCVFTGCRDTGIHVQDAGLGAFEDCEVVDAGNVAVLSTRGGAPRVDGCRVSGGNVGIAVTDRARGRFTGCQVRDLTGVGLRVWDESKAVFEDVRVERCPFGLDAKGNGGTTAELTGVSFGDFDMIAVAAVGQSRVTLRGATAERGLLGFGAGEEAQLHLHDCTVTGVETGGALAFGTARLVARNLTVTGAQSYGLCGTGSAYLDVTGGSFEDCAATGLRCDGECGGRLVDCSVTGTSGTAVQHNGRVQLVSLRTTLPVKEITEPAPPPTIVNNYHGPVFVEAVHSAQLAWGNTNVVQQQTHQSRPDDRSERTGQTARTDDAGRGDPADRP
;
A
#
# COMPACT_ATOMS: atom_id res chain seq x y z
N MET A 1 -47.25 -30.66 23.42
CA MET A 1 -47.17 -31.71 22.37
C MET A 1 -47.33 -31.03 21.02
N VAL A 2 -46.26 -30.99 20.21
CA VAL A 2 -46.27 -30.38 18.87
C VAL A 2 -47.16 -31.23 17.96
N ARG A 3 -48.11 -30.60 17.26
CA ARG A 3 -49.03 -31.32 16.38
C ARG A 3 -48.48 -31.39 14.96
N LYS A 4 -48.43 -32.60 14.39
CA LYS A 4 -47.97 -32.86 13.03
C LYS A 4 -49.09 -32.68 12.00
N TYR A 5 -48.79 -32.00 10.91
CA TYR A 5 -49.61 -31.84 9.72
C TYR A 5 -48.77 -32.26 8.50
N VAL A 6 -49.35 -32.99 7.56
CA VAL A 6 -48.64 -33.48 6.36
C VAL A 6 -49.19 -32.79 5.13
N VAL A 7 -48.32 -32.27 4.28
CA VAL A 7 -48.67 -31.61 3.01
C VAL A 7 -48.22 -32.51 1.85
N SER A 8 -49.12 -32.78 0.91
CA SER A 8 -48.84 -33.55 -0.31
C SER A 8 -49.68 -33.02 -1.47
N ALA A 9 -49.02 -32.47 -2.49
CA ALA A 9 -49.70 -32.02 -3.71
C ALA A 9 -50.37 -33.17 -4.48
N ARG A 10 -49.90 -34.41 -4.27
CA ARG A 10 -50.48 -35.64 -4.86
C ARG A 10 -51.69 -36.17 -4.08
N GLY A 11 -52.05 -35.52 -2.96
CA GLY A 11 -53.09 -35.97 -2.06
C GLY A 11 -52.69 -37.18 -1.20
N GLY A 12 -53.63 -37.64 -0.37
CA GLY A 12 -53.42 -38.67 0.64
C GLY A 12 -54.46 -38.58 1.75
N ARG A 13 -54.68 -39.67 2.49
CA ARG A 13 -55.62 -39.65 3.62
C ARG A 13 -55.01 -38.83 4.77
N GLY A 14 -55.68 -37.76 5.18
CA GLY A 14 -55.23 -36.89 6.27
C GLY A 14 -54.11 -35.92 5.87
N THR A 15 -53.84 -35.74 4.58
CA THR A 15 -52.87 -34.75 4.07
C THR A 15 -53.57 -33.48 3.59
N HIS A 16 -52.86 -32.37 3.66
CA HIS A 16 -53.24 -31.09 3.09
C HIS A 16 -52.75 -30.96 1.64
N PRO A 17 -53.53 -30.39 0.71
CA PRO A 17 -53.14 -30.24 -0.69
C PRO A 17 -52.06 -29.18 -0.90
N ASP A 18 -51.99 -28.19 -0.01
CA ASP A 18 -51.08 -27.03 -0.07
C ASP A 18 -50.57 -26.67 1.35
N ILE A 19 -49.48 -25.92 1.44
CA ILE A 19 -48.85 -25.57 2.72
C ILE A 19 -49.75 -24.60 3.50
N GLN A 20 -50.37 -23.65 2.80
CA GLN A 20 -51.22 -22.63 3.41
C GLN A 20 -52.46 -23.20 4.13
N SER A 21 -53.06 -24.29 3.63
CA SER A 21 -54.19 -24.97 4.29
C SER A 21 -53.74 -25.72 5.54
N ALA A 22 -52.55 -26.31 5.55
CA ALA A 22 -51.98 -26.91 6.75
C ALA A 22 -51.70 -25.84 7.82
N LEU A 23 -51.13 -24.69 7.42
CA LEU A 23 -50.91 -23.55 8.29
C LEU A 23 -52.21 -22.99 8.88
N ARG A 24 -53.27 -22.84 8.06
CA ARG A 24 -54.61 -22.44 8.55
C ARG A 24 -55.17 -23.41 9.59
N ALA A 25 -55.02 -24.72 9.34
CA ALA A 25 -55.47 -25.76 10.27
C ALA A 25 -54.62 -25.85 11.55
N ALA A 26 -53.36 -25.42 11.50
CA ALA A 26 -52.51 -25.24 12.68
C ALA A 26 -52.93 -24.00 13.49
N ALA A 27 -53.08 -22.85 12.82
CA ALA A 27 -53.45 -21.59 13.44
C ALA A 27 -54.80 -21.65 14.18
N ALA A 28 -55.80 -22.30 13.60
CA ALA A 28 -57.13 -22.48 14.22
C ALA A 28 -57.08 -23.19 15.58
N ARG A 29 -56.00 -23.91 15.90
CA ARG A 29 -55.83 -24.61 17.18
C ARG A 29 -54.95 -23.87 18.18
N GLY A 30 -54.23 -22.84 17.76
CA GLY A 30 -53.40 -21.99 18.64
C GLY A 30 -52.28 -22.71 19.40
N ARG A 31 -51.74 -23.81 18.85
CA ARG A 31 -50.66 -24.61 19.48
C ARG A 31 -49.46 -24.73 18.54
N ALA A 32 -48.30 -25.06 19.11
CA ALA A 32 -47.09 -25.40 18.35
C ALA A 32 -47.36 -26.48 17.30
N ALA A 33 -46.90 -26.26 16.07
CA ALA A 33 -47.21 -27.11 14.92
C ALA A 33 -45.97 -27.47 14.10
N ARG A 34 -45.93 -28.69 13.60
CA ARG A 34 -44.93 -29.15 12.62
C ARG A 34 -45.63 -29.50 11.32
N ILE A 35 -45.27 -28.81 10.25
CA ILE A 35 -45.77 -29.00 8.89
C ILE A 35 -44.70 -29.78 8.12
N GLU A 36 -44.98 -31.05 7.84
CA GLU A 36 -44.11 -31.94 7.08
C GLU A 36 -44.55 -31.96 5.61
N ILE A 37 -43.66 -31.55 4.72
CA ILE A 37 -43.99 -31.24 3.32
C ILE A 37 -43.35 -32.29 2.41
N ALA A 38 -44.17 -33.01 1.65
CA ALA A 38 -43.70 -34.00 0.70
C ALA A 38 -42.90 -33.34 -0.45
N PRO A 39 -41.95 -34.06 -1.09
CA PRO A 39 -41.22 -33.55 -2.24
C PRO A 39 -42.12 -33.00 -3.35
N GLY A 40 -41.79 -31.82 -3.86
CA GLY A 40 -42.61 -31.14 -4.85
C GLY A 40 -42.26 -29.67 -5.06
N ARG A 41 -42.90 -29.07 -6.07
CA ARG A 41 -42.88 -27.63 -6.32
C ARG A 41 -44.19 -27.03 -5.83
N TYR A 42 -44.08 -25.99 -5.01
CA TYR A 42 -45.19 -25.29 -4.38
C TYR A 42 -45.12 -23.83 -4.80
N GLU A 43 -46.16 -23.35 -5.48
CA GLU A 43 -46.28 -21.95 -5.86
C GLU A 43 -47.22 -21.23 -4.88
N GLU A 44 -46.67 -20.79 -3.74
CA GLU A 44 -47.45 -20.22 -2.63
C GLU A 44 -46.73 -19.03 -1.99
N GLN A 45 -47.50 -18.12 -1.38
CA GLN A 45 -47.00 -17.10 -0.47
C GLN A 45 -47.44 -17.47 0.95
N LEU A 46 -46.47 -17.64 1.85
CA LEU A 46 -46.74 -18.08 3.21
C LEU A 46 -46.60 -16.95 4.22
N THR A 47 -47.60 -16.82 5.09
CA THR A 47 -47.51 -16.04 6.33
C THR A 47 -47.67 -16.99 7.51
N VAL A 48 -46.60 -17.17 8.28
CA VAL A 48 -46.54 -18.14 9.37
C VAL A 48 -46.61 -17.42 10.71
N HIS A 49 -47.58 -17.80 11.54
CA HIS A 49 -47.83 -17.21 12.85
C HIS A 49 -47.58 -18.22 13.99
N GLY A 50 -47.03 -17.75 15.11
CA GLY A 50 -46.85 -18.54 16.32
C GLY A 50 -45.61 -19.42 16.29
N GLU A 51 -45.68 -20.58 16.95
CA GLU A 51 -44.58 -21.56 17.04
C GLU A 51 -44.78 -22.64 15.97
N VAL A 52 -44.01 -22.57 14.87
CA VAL A 52 -44.23 -23.44 13.71
C VAL A 52 -42.91 -23.94 13.12
N GLU A 53 -42.84 -25.23 12.84
CA GLU A 53 -41.77 -25.86 12.08
C GLU A 53 -42.26 -26.23 10.67
N LEU A 54 -41.59 -25.75 9.63
CA LEU A 54 -41.75 -26.18 8.25
C LEU A 54 -40.60 -27.12 7.89
N VAL A 55 -40.90 -28.37 7.54
CA VAL A 55 -39.86 -29.39 7.36
C VAL A 55 -40.12 -30.15 6.06
N ALA A 56 -39.10 -30.24 5.19
CA ALA A 56 -39.14 -31.15 4.05
C ALA A 56 -39.13 -32.61 4.54
N ALA A 57 -40.03 -33.44 4.01
CA ALA A 57 -40.13 -34.85 4.36
C ALA A 57 -39.05 -35.72 3.68
N GLY A 58 -38.49 -35.24 2.56
CA GLY A 58 -37.39 -35.89 1.84
C GLY A 58 -36.05 -35.21 2.09
N GLU A 59 -35.06 -35.53 1.25
CA GLU A 59 -33.74 -34.89 1.28
C GLU A 59 -33.82 -33.36 1.19
N PRO A 60 -32.89 -32.60 1.79
CA PRO A 60 -32.81 -31.15 1.64
C PRO A 60 -32.89 -30.72 0.16
N GLY A 61 -33.77 -29.75 -0.12
CA GLY A 61 -34.03 -29.25 -1.47
C GLY A 61 -35.07 -30.05 -2.28
N SER A 62 -35.60 -31.13 -1.74
CA SER A 62 -36.72 -31.89 -2.35
C SER A 62 -38.04 -31.09 -2.40
N VAL A 63 -38.16 -30.04 -1.59
CA VAL A 63 -39.31 -29.12 -1.54
C VAL A 63 -38.87 -27.75 -2.04
N VAL A 64 -39.41 -27.34 -3.18
CA VAL A 64 -39.16 -26.01 -3.76
C VAL A 64 -40.42 -25.17 -3.60
N LEU A 65 -40.33 -24.14 -2.77
CA LEU A 65 -41.38 -23.15 -2.57
C LEU A 65 -40.96 -21.83 -3.23
N GLY A 66 -41.83 -21.26 -4.05
CA GLY A 66 -41.54 -19.99 -4.69
C GLY A 66 -42.75 -19.33 -5.30
N ARG A 67 -42.53 -18.18 -5.91
CA ARG A 67 -43.55 -17.46 -6.69
C ARG A 67 -42.88 -16.60 -7.76
N PRO A 68 -43.61 -16.12 -8.78
CA PRO A 68 -43.02 -15.32 -9.85
C PRO A 68 -42.36 -14.02 -9.38
N ARG A 69 -42.93 -13.33 -8.37
CA ARG A 69 -42.42 -12.08 -7.80
C ARG A 69 -42.78 -11.88 -6.33
N GLY A 70 -41.90 -11.21 -5.57
CA GLY A 70 -42.13 -10.77 -4.19
C GLY A 70 -41.79 -11.81 -3.12
N THR A 71 -42.11 -11.48 -1.87
CA THR A 71 -41.83 -12.30 -0.68
C THR A 71 -42.55 -13.66 -0.75
N VAL A 72 -41.81 -14.71 -0.39
CA VAL A 72 -42.27 -16.11 -0.36
C VAL A 72 -42.70 -16.51 1.04
N LEU A 73 -41.91 -16.15 2.06
CA LEU A 73 -42.15 -16.52 3.45
C LEU A 73 -42.08 -15.29 4.36
N THR A 74 -43.18 -14.97 5.02
CA THR A 74 -43.26 -13.98 6.10
C THR A 74 -43.49 -14.69 7.42
N THR A 75 -42.64 -14.44 8.43
CA THR A 75 -42.75 -15.07 9.76
C THR A 75 -43.16 -14.08 10.85
N LEU A 76 -44.01 -14.54 11.76
CA LEU A 76 -44.57 -13.82 12.89
C LEU A 76 -44.64 -14.73 14.12
N GLY A 77 -43.51 -14.93 14.79
CA GLY A 77 -43.41 -15.81 15.95
C GLY A 77 -42.08 -16.57 15.97
N SER A 78 -42.09 -17.79 16.52
CA SER A 78 -40.93 -18.69 16.51
C SER A 78 -41.08 -19.68 15.36
N VAL A 79 -40.38 -19.43 14.26
CA VAL A 79 -40.52 -20.21 13.04
C VAL A 79 -39.21 -20.87 12.66
N VAL A 80 -39.27 -22.19 12.49
CA VAL A 80 -38.14 -23.01 12.04
C VAL A 80 -38.43 -23.52 10.64
N VAL A 81 -37.49 -23.38 9.72
CA VAL A 81 -37.58 -23.93 8.37
C VAL A 81 -36.40 -24.86 8.14
N ARG A 82 -36.68 -26.11 7.74
CA ARG A 82 -35.66 -27.13 7.53
C ARG A 82 -35.77 -27.81 6.18
N GLY A 83 -34.68 -27.81 5.40
CA GLY A 83 -34.58 -28.61 4.17
C GLY A 83 -35.34 -28.08 2.95
N LEU A 84 -35.84 -26.84 2.99
CA LEU A 84 -36.60 -26.24 1.87
C LEU A 84 -35.70 -25.42 0.95
N VAL A 85 -36.10 -25.30 -0.32
CA VAL A 85 -35.59 -24.30 -1.27
C VAL A 85 -36.64 -23.20 -1.42
N LEU A 86 -36.28 -21.96 -1.14
CA LEU A 86 -37.14 -20.77 -1.24
C LEU A 86 -36.67 -19.91 -2.40
N THR A 87 -37.50 -19.73 -3.43
CA THR A 87 -37.12 -18.96 -4.64
C THR A 87 -38.06 -17.79 -4.88
N GLY A 88 -37.49 -16.59 -4.96
CA GLY A 88 -38.23 -15.38 -5.32
C GLY A 88 -37.43 -14.46 -6.25
N ARG A 89 -38.15 -13.51 -6.85
CA ARG A 89 -37.64 -12.48 -7.76
C ARG A 89 -38.24 -11.13 -7.38
N ASP A 90 -37.49 -10.05 -7.56
CA ASP A 90 -37.97 -8.67 -7.30
C ASP A 90 -38.56 -8.54 -5.88
N ALA A 91 -37.88 -9.13 -4.89
CA ALA A 91 -38.36 -9.25 -3.51
C ALA A 91 -37.61 -8.27 -2.60
N ASP A 92 -38.03 -7.01 -2.62
CA ASP A 92 -37.39 -5.92 -1.86
C ASP A 92 -37.45 -6.15 -0.34
N ALA A 93 -38.58 -6.66 0.16
CA ALA A 93 -38.77 -6.99 1.56
C ALA A 93 -38.07 -8.31 1.98
N GLY A 94 -37.46 -9.04 1.04
CA GLY A 94 -36.88 -10.36 1.25
C GLY A 94 -37.74 -11.49 0.67
N VAL A 95 -37.09 -12.51 0.10
CA VAL A 95 -37.72 -13.81 -0.18
C VAL A 95 -38.21 -14.43 1.13
N VAL A 96 -37.41 -14.30 2.20
CA VAL A 96 -37.77 -14.57 3.58
C VAL A 96 -37.76 -13.27 4.38
N HIS A 97 -38.88 -12.95 5.02
CA HIS A 97 -39.04 -11.75 5.83
C HIS A 97 -39.45 -12.10 7.26
N CYS A 98 -38.55 -11.87 8.23
CA CYS A 98 -38.82 -12.11 9.64
C CYS A 98 -39.53 -10.90 10.27
N ARG A 99 -40.85 -10.80 10.11
CA ARG A 99 -41.58 -9.60 10.54
C ARG A 99 -41.67 -9.45 12.06
N ALA A 100 -41.69 -10.57 12.80
CA ALA A 100 -41.66 -10.58 14.26
C ALA A 100 -41.15 -11.91 14.80
N GLY A 101 -40.45 -11.88 15.94
CA GLY A 101 -40.01 -13.05 16.68
C GLY A 101 -38.66 -13.62 16.23
N PHE A 102 -38.57 -14.96 16.18
CA PHE A 102 -37.34 -15.71 15.97
C PHE A 102 -37.46 -16.58 14.71
N LEU A 103 -36.53 -16.42 13.79
CA LEU A 103 -36.44 -17.23 12.58
C LEU A 103 -35.25 -18.19 12.69
N THR A 104 -35.46 -19.49 12.43
CA THR A 104 -34.36 -20.45 12.24
C THR A 104 -34.43 -21.02 10.82
N LEU A 105 -33.35 -20.87 10.05
CA LEU A 105 -33.16 -21.54 8.76
C LEU A 105 -32.05 -22.58 8.90
N ASP A 106 -32.38 -23.85 8.68
CA ASP A 106 -31.44 -24.98 8.82
C ASP A 106 -31.47 -25.86 7.57
N ARG A 107 -30.33 -26.04 6.89
CA ARG A 107 -30.27 -26.76 5.59
C ARG A 107 -31.26 -26.21 4.56
N VAL A 108 -31.39 -24.88 4.50
CA VAL A 108 -32.27 -24.17 3.56
C VAL A 108 -31.44 -23.58 2.43
N GLU A 109 -32.01 -23.53 1.22
CA GLU A 109 -31.47 -22.71 0.13
C GLU A 109 -32.44 -21.57 -0.18
N VAL A 110 -31.96 -20.32 -0.14
CA VAL A 110 -32.73 -19.15 -0.57
C VAL A 110 -32.13 -18.59 -1.85
N ARG A 111 -32.95 -18.41 -2.88
CA ARG A 111 -32.58 -17.85 -4.18
C ARG A 111 -33.37 -16.57 -4.40
N ALA A 112 -32.69 -15.43 -4.43
CA ALA A 112 -33.31 -14.12 -4.60
C ALA A 112 -32.76 -13.41 -5.84
N HIS A 113 -33.46 -13.53 -6.96
CA HIS A 113 -33.07 -12.84 -8.19
C HIS A 113 -33.51 -11.38 -8.14
N HIS A 114 -32.56 -10.45 -8.16
CA HIS A 114 -32.81 -9.01 -8.01
C HIS A 114 -33.60 -8.69 -6.72
N GLY A 115 -33.04 -9.03 -5.56
CA GLY A 115 -33.71 -8.75 -4.29
C GLY A 115 -32.92 -9.20 -3.08
N VAL A 116 -33.62 -9.33 -1.95
CA VAL A 116 -33.05 -9.74 -0.67
C VAL A 116 -33.37 -11.23 -0.43
N CYS A 117 -32.38 -12.02 -0.02
CA CYS A 117 -32.61 -13.41 0.40
C CYS A 117 -33.41 -13.44 1.71
N VAL A 118 -32.82 -12.87 2.77
CA VAL A 118 -33.42 -12.83 4.09
C VAL A 118 -33.35 -11.41 4.63
N HIS A 119 -34.47 -10.92 5.13
CA HIS A 119 -34.54 -9.64 5.83
C HIS A 119 -34.97 -9.87 7.29
N VAL A 120 -34.12 -9.44 8.22
CA VAL A 120 -34.27 -9.54 9.66
C VAL A 120 -34.32 -8.11 10.24
N PRO A 121 -35.51 -7.49 10.29
CA PRO A 121 -35.72 -6.11 10.74
C PRO A 121 -35.65 -5.95 12.27
N THR A 122 -35.77 -4.70 12.73
CA THR A 122 -35.55 -4.29 14.10
C THR A 122 -36.37 -5.10 15.11
N GLY A 123 -35.74 -5.46 16.23
CA GLY A 123 -36.41 -6.19 17.31
C GLY A 123 -36.73 -7.65 17.00
N THR A 124 -36.15 -8.20 15.93
CA THR A 124 -36.26 -9.62 15.58
C THR A 124 -34.90 -10.32 15.63
N CYS A 125 -34.91 -11.65 15.58
CA CYS A 125 -33.70 -12.45 15.66
C CYS A 125 -33.72 -13.57 14.61
N ALA A 126 -32.57 -13.87 14.03
CA ALA A 126 -32.45 -15.03 13.14
C ALA A 126 -31.22 -15.90 13.43
N THR A 127 -31.39 -17.20 13.26
CA THR A 127 -30.33 -18.21 13.28
C THR A 127 -30.31 -18.90 11.92
N LEU A 128 -29.20 -18.77 11.20
CA LEU A 128 -28.97 -19.34 9.89
C LEU A 128 -27.88 -20.39 10.04
N THR A 129 -28.18 -21.65 9.74
CA THR A 129 -27.27 -22.76 9.95
C THR A 129 -27.26 -23.69 8.74
N ASP A 130 -26.08 -24.12 8.28
CA ASP A 130 -25.92 -25.10 7.21
C ASP A 130 -26.71 -24.75 5.92
N SER A 131 -26.86 -23.45 5.63
CA SER A 131 -27.79 -22.92 4.64
C SER A 131 -27.10 -22.11 3.53
N GLY A 132 -27.71 -22.07 2.34
CA GLY A 132 -27.22 -21.36 1.16
C GLY A 132 -28.08 -20.17 0.76
N PHE A 133 -27.45 -19.04 0.42
CA PHE A 133 -28.10 -17.81 -0.01
C PHE A 133 -27.50 -17.37 -1.35
N ARG A 134 -28.33 -17.25 -2.39
CA ARG A 134 -27.86 -17.01 -3.76
C ARG A 134 -28.50 -15.78 -4.37
N PHE A 135 -27.69 -15.05 -5.15
CA PHE A 135 -28.07 -13.91 -5.99
C PHE A 135 -28.48 -12.63 -5.24
N GLY A 136 -29.07 -12.76 -4.06
CA GLY A 136 -29.49 -11.64 -3.22
C GLY A 136 -28.74 -11.55 -1.90
N ARG A 137 -28.82 -10.37 -1.30
CA ARG A 137 -28.20 -10.06 -0.01
C ARG A 137 -28.96 -10.62 1.18
N THR A 138 -28.29 -10.82 2.31
CA THR A 138 -28.91 -11.10 3.62
C THR A 138 -28.75 -9.90 4.53
N VAL A 139 -29.85 -9.38 5.08
CA VAL A 139 -29.89 -8.10 5.80
C VAL A 139 -30.36 -8.29 7.24
N PHE A 140 -29.54 -7.83 8.17
CA PHE A 140 -29.88 -7.65 9.58
C PHE A 140 -29.90 -6.15 9.88
N ALA A 141 -31.07 -5.62 10.21
CA ALA A 141 -31.28 -4.22 10.55
C ALA A 141 -31.88 -4.11 11.96
N GLY A 142 -31.17 -3.53 12.93
CA GLY A 142 -31.61 -3.42 14.33
C GLY A 142 -31.97 -4.74 15.00
N SER A 143 -31.39 -5.84 14.53
CA SER A 143 -31.72 -7.21 14.89
C SER A 143 -30.53 -7.97 15.45
N THR A 144 -30.77 -9.18 15.97
CA THR A 144 -29.68 -10.09 16.34
C THR A 144 -29.59 -11.27 15.38
N GLY A 145 -28.36 -11.71 15.09
CA GLY A 145 -28.11 -12.75 14.11
C GLY A 145 -27.03 -13.74 14.53
N VAL A 146 -27.27 -15.02 14.26
CA VAL A 146 -26.24 -16.07 14.25
C VAL A 146 -26.23 -16.70 12.87
N VAL A 147 -25.06 -16.71 12.22
CA VAL A 147 -24.83 -17.31 10.92
C VAL A 147 -23.70 -18.31 11.06
N GLU A 148 -23.96 -19.57 10.75
CA GLU A 148 -23.00 -20.66 11.00
C GLU A 148 -23.01 -21.68 9.86
N ARG A 149 -21.85 -21.99 9.30
CA ARG A 149 -21.72 -22.94 8.17
C ARG A 149 -22.61 -22.59 6.98
N CYS A 150 -22.73 -21.30 6.68
CA CYS A 150 -23.55 -20.81 5.59
C CYS A 150 -22.72 -20.46 4.35
N ARG A 151 -23.34 -20.53 3.16
CA ARG A 151 -22.74 -20.06 1.90
C ARG A 151 -23.55 -18.93 1.30
N PHE A 152 -22.90 -17.81 0.98
CA PHE A 152 -23.46 -16.67 0.28
C PHE A 152 -22.79 -16.55 -1.08
N ALA A 153 -23.55 -16.59 -2.18
CA ALA A 153 -22.98 -16.67 -3.52
C ALA A 153 -23.65 -15.75 -4.54
N GLY A 154 -22.84 -14.96 -5.25
CA GLY A 154 -23.26 -14.16 -6.40
C GLY A 154 -24.18 -12.99 -6.03
N ALA A 155 -24.01 -12.38 -4.86
CA ALA A 155 -24.86 -11.28 -4.43
C ALA A 155 -24.66 -10.06 -5.34
N ALA A 156 -25.75 -9.53 -5.89
CA ALA A 156 -25.72 -8.33 -6.75
C ALA A 156 -25.46 -7.01 -5.99
N ASP A 157 -25.24 -7.08 -4.68
CA ASP A 157 -24.97 -6.00 -3.73
C ASP A 157 -24.01 -6.60 -2.66
N ASN A 158 -24.12 -6.18 -1.39
CA ASN A 158 -23.44 -6.82 -0.27
C ASN A 158 -23.94 -8.25 -0.06
N ALA A 159 -23.09 -9.22 0.25
CA ALA A 159 -23.60 -10.56 0.56
C ALA A 159 -24.31 -10.61 1.93
N ILE A 160 -23.70 -9.97 2.94
CA ILE A 160 -24.28 -9.78 4.27
C ILE A 160 -24.22 -8.29 4.64
N ALA A 161 -25.35 -7.73 5.07
CA ALA A 161 -25.44 -6.37 5.61
C ALA A 161 -25.89 -6.43 7.07
N VAL A 162 -25.10 -5.83 7.96
CA VAL A 162 -25.35 -5.70 9.39
C VAL A 162 -25.43 -4.21 9.70
N ILE A 163 -26.64 -3.70 9.91
CA ILE A 163 -26.92 -2.26 9.92
C ILE A 163 -27.85 -1.85 11.06
N GLU A 164 -27.98 -0.55 11.29
CA GLU A 164 -29.00 0.05 12.18
C GLU A 164 -28.97 -0.55 13.59
N SER A 165 -27.81 -0.59 14.23
CA SER A 165 -27.57 -1.18 15.56
C SER A 165 -27.77 -2.69 15.65
N ALA A 166 -27.73 -3.43 14.53
CA ALA A 166 -27.75 -4.88 14.54
C ALA A 166 -26.52 -5.50 15.23
N ARG A 167 -26.67 -6.72 15.75
CA ARG A 167 -25.60 -7.52 16.37
C ARG A 167 -25.54 -8.92 15.78
N VAL A 168 -24.50 -9.22 15.01
CA VAL A 168 -24.43 -10.48 14.25
C VAL A 168 -23.12 -11.22 14.47
N THR A 169 -23.21 -12.53 14.68
CA THR A 169 -22.04 -13.43 14.65
C THR A 169 -22.09 -14.27 13.39
N VAL A 170 -20.95 -14.39 12.69
CA VAL A 170 -20.79 -15.19 11.48
C VAL A 170 -19.62 -16.14 11.70
N ARG A 171 -19.86 -17.45 11.62
CA ARG A 171 -18.86 -18.49 11.90
C ARG A 171 -18.80 -19.51 10.78
N ASP A 172 -17.58 -19.94 10.44
CA ASP A 172 -17.32 -21.06 9.52
C ASP A 172 -18.08 -20.95 8.21
N SER A 173 -18.24 -19.73 7.70
CA SER A 173 -19.12 -19.41 6.57
C SER A 173 -18.34 -18.87 5.38
N ARG A 174 -18.90 -19.05 4.19
CA ARG A 174 -18.25 -18.69 2.92
C ARG A 174 -19.04 -17.63 2.16
N VAL A 175 -18.36 -16.57 1.72
CA VAL A 175 -18.90 -15.54 0.84
C VAL A 175 -18.13 -15.57 -0.48
N ASP A 176 -18.84 -15.66 -1.60
CA ASP A 176 -18.26 -15.90 -2.92
C ASP A 176 -18.93 -15.00 -3.98
N GLY A 177 -18.18 -14.09 -4.60
CA GLY A 177 -18.68 -13.31 -5.73
C GLY A 177 -19.69 -12.21 -5.36
N ALA A 178 -19.36 -11.31 -4.43
CA ALA A 178 -20.22 -10.18 -4.09
C ALA A 178 -19.91 -8.96 -4.97
N ALA A 179 -20.93 -8.36 -5.58
CA ALA A 179 -20.77 -7.23 -6.50
C ALA A 179 -20.41 -5.90 -5.81
N ILE A 180 -20.54 -5.81 -4.48
CA ILE A 180 -20.07 -4.67 -3.69
C ILE A 180 -19.19 -5.19 -2.55
N HIS A 181 -19.76 -5.48 -1.38
CA HIS A 181 -19.01 -5.98 -0.23
C HIS A 181 -19.35 -7.42 0.11
N GLY A 182 -18.38 -8.17 0.65
CA GLY A 182 -18.69 -9.48 1.22
C GLY A 182 -19.57 -9.33 2.46
N VAL A 183 -19.06 -8.61 3.45
CA VAL A 183 -19.79 -8.24 4.67
C VAL A 183 -19.64 -6.75 4.93
N ARG A 184 -20.78 -6.06 5.08
CA ARG A 184 -20.83 -4.65 5.48
C ARG A 184 -21.41 -4.51 6.87
N VAL A 185 -20.70 -3.80 7.74
CA VAL A 185 -21.12 -3.43 9.09
C VAL A 185 -21.21 -1.90 9.17
N SER A 186 -22.39 -1.37 9.46
CA SER A 186 -22.67 0.07 9.44
C SER A 186 -23.50 0.46 10.65
N ASP A 187 -22.99 1.33 11.53
CA ASP A 187 -23.67 1.67 12.80
C ASP A 187 -24.11 0.40 13.56
N ALA A 188 -23.25 -0.61 13.60
CA ALA A 188 -23.63 -1.94 14.08
C ALA A 188 -22.44 -2.72 14.65
N TRP A 189 -22.71 -3.91 15.16
CA TRP A 189 -21.69 -4.81 15.70
C TRP A 189 -21.68 -6.14 14.94
N ALA A 190 -20.49 -6.59 14.52
CA ALA A 190 -20.34 -7.93 13.96
C ALA A 190 -19.04 -8.62 14.41
N HIS A 191 -19.11 -9.95 14.49
CA HIS A 191 -17.97 -10.81 14.77
C HIS A 191 -17.92 -11.96 13.75
N LEU A 192 -16.84 -12.03 12.99
CA LEU A 192 -16.58 -13.03 11.96
C LEU A 192 -15.45 -13.95 12.45
N THR A 193 -15.68 -15.27 12.43
CA THR A 193 -14.67 -16.27 12.82
C THR A 193 -14.60 -17.40 11.81
N GLY A 194 -13.39 -17.76 11.36
CA GLY A 194 -13.20 -18.93 10.48
C GLY A 194 -13.89 -18.81 9.12
N CYS A 195 -14.13 -17.58 8.65
CA CYS A 195 -14.84 -17.33 7.40
C CYS A 195 -13.88 -17.27 6.19
N GLU A 196 -14.39 -17.68 5.03
CA GLU A 196 -13.69 -17.54 3.74
C GLU A 196 -14.45 -16.54 2.86
N ILE A 197 -13.77 -15.51 2.37
CA ILE A 197 -14.39 -14.47 1.54
C ILE A 197 -13.59 -14.31 0.25
N THR A 198 -14.24 -14.55 -0.88
CA THR A 198 -13.59 -14.57 -2.20
C THR A 198 -14.32 -13.74 -3.25
N GLY A 199 -13.56 -13.13 -4.16
CA GLY A 199 -14.10 -12.58 -5.42
C GLY A 199 -15.05 -11.40 -5.23
N THR A 200 -14.72 -10.44 -4.37
CA THR A 200 -15.55 -9.23 -4.18
C THR A 200 -15.07 -8.07 -5.05
N GLU A 201 -16.00 -7.35 -5.67
CA GLU A 201 -15.71 -6.22 -6.58
C GLU A 201 -15.27 -4.94 -5.84
N ARG A 202 -15.72 -4.74 -4.61
CA ARG A 202 -15.18 -3.69 -3.71
C ARG A 202 -14.47 -4.35 -2.54
N THR A 203 -14.95 -4.12 -1.32
CA THR A 203 -14.27 -4.53 -0.09
C THR A 203 -14.80 -5.86 0.43
N ALA A 204 -13.94 -6.81 0.78
CA ALA A 204 -14.40 -8.08 1.34
C ALA A 204 -15.13 -7.91 2.68
N VAL A 205 -14.55 -7.15 3.63
CA VAL A 205 -15.23 -6.78 4.88
C VAL A 205 -15.01 -5.30 5.18
N ILE A 206 -16.10 -4.57 5.40
CA ILE A 206 -16.06 -3.13 5.71
C ILE A 206 -16.83 -2.81 7.00
N ALA A 207 -16.25 -1.91 7.81
CA ALA A 207 -16.88 -1.25 8.95
C ALA A 207 -16.93 0.27 8.72
N ASP A 208 -18.13 0.85 8.78
CA ASP A 208 -18.39 2.28 8.62
C ASP A 208 -19.34 2.81 9.71
N ALA A 209 -19.65 4.11 9.72
CA ALA A 209 -20.57 4.75 10.66
C ALA A 209 -20.39 4.32 12.13
N GLN A 210 -19.16 4.43 12.67
CA GLN A 210 -18.83 4.06 14.06
C GLN A 210 -19.09 2.59 14.43
N ALA A 211 -19.19 1.69 13.46
CA ALA A 211 -19.37 0.26 13.69
C ALA A 211 -18.25 -0.38 14.52
N GLU A 212 -18.58 -1.48 15.19
CA GLU A 212 -17.64 -2.37 15.88
C GLU A 212 -17.54 -3.71 15.14
N LEU A 213 -16.38 -3.98 14.55
CA LEU A 213 -16.15 -5.19 13.75
C LEU A 213 -14.98 -6.02 14.31
N THR A 214 -15.22 -7.30 14.58
CA THR A 214 -14.15 -8.25 14.89
C THR A 214 -14.03 -9.30 13.80
N VAL A 215 -12.82 -9.56 13.32
CA VAL A 215 -12.51 -10.56 12.29
C VAL A 215 -11.38 -11.45 12.81
N GLU A 216 -11.65 -12.74 12.98
CA GLU A 216 -10.70 -13.69 13.58
C GLU A 216 -10.55 -14.95 12.72
N ASP A 217 -9.31 -15.36 12.47
CA ASP A 217 -8.97 -16.61 11.79
C ASP A 217 -9.66 -16.78 10.42
N CYS A 218 -9.84 -15.67 9.70
CA CYS A 218 -10.47 -15.65 8.38
C CYS A 218 -9.46 -15.76 7.24
N ARG A 219 -9.92 -16.18 6.06
CA ARG A 219 -9.19 -16.13 4.80
C ARG A 219 -9.92 -15.23 3.81
N ILE A 220 -9.22 -14.24 3.26
CA ILE A 220 -9.74 -13.33 2.25
C ILE A 220 -8.87 -13.43 1.00
N GLU A 221 -9.47 -13.67 -0.15
CA GLU A 221 -8.71 -13.94 -1.39
C GLU A 221 -9.36 -13.35 -2.64
N GLY A 222 -8.54 -12.81 -3.55
CA GLY A 222 -8.99 -12.37 -4.87
C GLY A 222 -9.99 -11.22 -4.79
N VAL A 223 -9.59 -10.14 -4.12
CA VAL A 223 -10.43 -8.96 -3.89
C VAL A 223 -9.99 -7.83 -4.82
N HIS A 224 -10.96 -7.18 -5.48
CA HIS A 224 -10.66 -6.13 -6.45
C HIS A 224 -10.23 -4.81 -5.80
N ALA A 225 -10.78 -4.44 -4.63
CA ALA A 225 -10.36 -3.26 -3.87
C ALA A 225 -9.65 -3.64 -2.56
N ALA A 226 -10.20 -3.27 -1.40
CA ALA A 226 -9.60 -3.56 -0.10
C ALA A 226 -10.09 -4.90 0.47
N ALA A 227 -9.23 -5.72 1.06
CA ALA A 227 -9.70 -6.93 1.76
C ALA A 227 -10.42 -6.55 3.07
N LEU A 228 -9.84 -5.63 3.85
CA LEU A 228 -10.42 -5.10 5.08
C LEU A 228 -10.48 -3.58 5.01
N GLU A 229 -11.59 -2.97 5.43
CA GLU A 229 -11.72 -1.51 5.44
C GLU A 229 -12.43 -1.04 6.71
N PHE A 230 -11.77 -0.13 7.44
CA PHE A 230 -12.32 0.55 8.62
C PHE A 230 -12.37 2.05 8.34
N VAL A 231 -13.57 2.61 8.30
CA VAL A 231 -13.80 4.03 8.02
C VAL A 231 -14.76 4.66 9.02
N GLU A 232 -14.91 5.98 8.95
CA GLU A 232 -15.91 6.76 9.69
C GLU A 232 -15.92 6.48 11.20
N ARG A 233 -14.73 6.56 11.82
CA ARG A 233 -14.53 6.33 13.27
C ARG A 233 -14.97 4.94 13.75
N SER A 234 -15.09 3.97 12.85
CA SER A 234 -15.28 2.56 13.21
C SER A 234 -14.09 2.02 13.99
N ARG A 235 -14.34 0.95 14.75
CA ARG A 235 -13.37 0.32 15.65
C ARG A 235 -13.51 -1.18 15.57
N GLY A 236 -12.55 -1.90 16.14
CA GLY A 236 -12.61 -3.34 16.12
C GLY A 236 -11.28 -4.02 16.31
N ALA A 237 -11.27 -5.32 16.03
CA ALA A 237 -10.08 -6.14 16.07
C ALA A 237 -10.00 -7.06 14.85
N VAL A 238 -8.79 -7.27 14.34
CA VAL A 238 -8.50 -8.27 13.30
C VAL A 238 -7.38 -9.16 13.81
N ARG A 239 -7.60 -10.47 13.91
CA ARG A 239 -6.61 -11.42 14.46
C ARG A 239 -6.44 -12.64 13.56
N GLY A 240 -5.21 -13.10 13.39
CA GLY A 240 -4.91 -14.38 12.73
C GLY A 240 -5.43 -14.50 11.30
N THR A 241 -5.78 -13.37 10.66
CA THR A 241 -6.46 -13.35 9.36
C THR A 241 -5.44 -13.28 8.23
N ARG A 242 -5.69 -14.03 7.17
CA ARG A 242 -4.82 -14.07 5.98
C ARG A 242 -5.51 -13.43 4.79
N VAL A 243 -4.81 -12.50 4.15
CA VAL A 243 -5.23 -11.82 2.92
C VAL A 243 -4.27 -12.20 1.80
N LEU A 244 -4.83 -12.67 0.69
CA LEU A 244 -4.09 -12.99 -0.53
C LEU A 244 -4.70 -12.28 -1.73
N ASP A 245 -3.89 -11.60 -2.54
CA ASP A 245 -4.33 -10.93 -3.78
C ASP A 245 -5.50 -9.96 -3.57
N ALA A 246 -5.18 -8.79 -3.02
CA ALA A 246 -6.07 -7.65 -2.91
C ALA A 246 -5.39 -6.40 -3.47
N GLU A 247 -6.13 -5.35 -3.82
CA GLU A 247 -5.50 -4.06 -4.15
C GLU A 247 -4.82 -3.49 -2.90
N ASN A 248 -5.61 -3.44 -1.82
CA ASN A 248 -5.18 -3.02 -0.50
C ASN A 248 -5.46 -4.15 0.50
N GLY A 249 -4.47 -4.53 1.32
CA GLY A 249 -4.67 -5.55 2.35
C GLY A 249 -5.63 -5.08 3.44
N ILE A 250 -5.35 -3.92 4.03
CA ILE A 250 -6.24 -3.25 4.96
C ILE A 250 -6.18 -1.73 4.79
N VAL A 251 -7.34 -1.09 4.75
CA VAL A 251 -7.49 0.37 4.71
C VAL A 251 -8.08 0.87 6.02
N VAL A 252 -7.44 1.85 6.65
CA VAL A 252 -7.93 2.53 7.85
C VAL A 252 -8.04 4.02 7.54
N ALA A 253 -9.25 4.57 7.58
CA ALA A 253 -9.49 5.95 7.22
C ALA A 253 -10.51 6.68 8.09
N SER A 254 -10.60 8.00 7.93
CA SER A 254 -11.63 8.86 8.52
C SER A 254 -11.77 8.71 10.05
N GLY A 255 -10.63 8.69 10.75
CA GLY A 255 -10.57 8.57 12.21
C GLY A 255 -10.88 7.19 12.78
N ALA A 256 -10.94 6.14 11.94
CA ALA A 256 -11.07 4.76 12.41
C ALA A 256 -9.82 4.29 13.17
N ASP A 257 -10.01 3.35 14.09
CA ASP A 257 -8.95 2.89 15.01
C ASP A 257 -9.08 1.39 15.35
N PRO A 258 -8.81 0.48 14.38
CA PRO A 258 -8.81 -0.96 14.62
C PRO A 258 -7.51 -1.45 15.29
N GLN A 259 -7.61 -2.59 16.00
CA GLN A 259 -6.47 -3.32 16.55
C GLN A 259 -6.21 -4.56 15.68
N VAL A 260 -5.08 -4.62 14.99
CA VAL A 260 -4.75 -5.66 14.00
C VAL A 260 -3.55 -6.43 14.51
N ARG A 261 -3.68 -7.75 14.68
CA ARG A 261 -2.62 -8.58 15.25
C ARG A 261 -2.41 -9.90 14.52
N GLY A 262 -1.15 -10.27 14.28
CA GLY A 262 -0.82 -11.59 13.74
C GLY A 262 -1.46 -11.88 12.38
N CYS A 263 -1.68 -10.84 11.58
CA CYS A 263 -2.30 -10.94 10.26
C CYS A 263 -1.22 -10.99 9.18
N VAL A 264 -1.52 -11.65 8.07
CA VAL A 264 -0.61 -11.80 6.93
C VAL A 264 -1.28 -11.24 5.68
N PHE A 265 -0.60 -10.30 5.02
CA PHE A 265 -1.02 -9.67 3.78
C PHE A 265 -0.03 -10.02 2.67
N THR A 266 -0.44 -10.84 1.71
CA THR A 266 0.45 -11.35 0.66
C THR A 266 -0.03 -10.94 -0.73
N GLY A 267 0.88 -10.43 -1.55
CA GLY A 267 0.60 -10.09 -2.94
C GLY A 267 -0.42 -8.97 -3.08
N CYS A 268 -0.40 -7.99 -2.18
CA CYS A 268 -1.24 -6.80 -2.34
C CYS A 268 -0.76 -6.00 -3.55
N ARG A 269 -1.61 -5.76 -4.55
CA ARG A 269 -1.22 -5.15 -5.83
C ARG A 269 -0.74 -3.71 -5.70
N ASP A 270 -1.25 -2.98 -4.72
CA ASP A 270 -0.76 -1.65 -4.36
C ASP A 270 -0.17 -1.65 -2.95
N THR A 271 -1.03 -1.73 -1.92
CA THR A 271 -0.61 -1.47 -0.54
C THR A 271 -1.01 -2.58 0.44
N GLY A 272 -0.10 -3.01 1.31
CA GLY A 272 -0.43 -3.97 2.37
C GLY A 272 -1.33 -3.35 3.45
N ILE A 273 -0.75 -2.41 4.21
CA ILE A 273 -1.43 -1.66 5.27
C ILE A 273 -1.49 -0.18 4.85
N HIS A 274 -2.70 0.36 4.68
CA HIS A 274 -2.92 1.73 4.23
C HIS A 274 -3.70 2.53 5.27
N VAL A 275 -3.04 3.48 5.93
CA VAL A 275 -3.66 4.38 6.91
C VAL A 275 -3.71 5.80 6.38
N GLN A 276 -4.91 6.35 6.27
CA GLN A 276 -5.15 7.63 5.61
C GLN A 276 -6.26 8.46 6.25
N ASP A 277 -6.44 9.71 5.83
CA ASP A 277 -7.55 10.57 6.25
C ASP A 277 -7.77 10.59 7.78
N ALA A 278 -6.69 10.87 8.52
CA ALA A 278 -6.67 10.86 9.99
C ALA A 278 -7.01 9.50 10.65
N GLY A 279 -6.92 8.38 9.93
CA GLY A 279 -6.94 7.04 10.50
C GLY A 279 -5.80 6.81 11.50
N LEU A 280 -6.06 6.02 12.54
CA LEU A 280 -5.11 5.72 13.61
C LEU A 280 -4.63 4.28 13.45
N GLY A 281 -5.28 3.30 14.06
CA GLY A 281 -4.97 1.88 13.87
C GLY A 281 -3.68 1.45 14.58
N ALA A 282 -3.73 0.27 15.20
CA ALA A 282 -2.56 -0.39 15.78
C ALA A 282 -2.34 -1.73 15.09
N PHE A 283 -1.10 -1.98 14.65
CA PHE A 283 -0.70 -3.18 13.92
C PHE A 283 0.44 -3.85 14.69
N GLU A 284 0.19 -5.04 15.21
CA GLU A 284 1.12 -5.80 16.06
C GLU A 284 1.42 -7.16 15.39
N ASP A 285 2.70 -7.54 15.32
CA ASP A 285 3.11 -8.87 14.83
C ASP A 285 2.54 -9.23 13.44
N CYS A 286 2.32 -8.24 12.57
CA CYS A 286 1.76 -8.47 11.24
C CYS A 286 2.87 -8.66 10.19
N GLU A 287 2.55 -9.38 9.12
CA GLU A 287 3.46 -9.63 8.00
C GLU A 287 2.87 -9.10 6.69
N VAL A 288 3.67 -8.34 5.95
CA VAL A 288 3.34 -7.89 4.59
C VAL A 288 4.39 -8.41 3.62
N VAL A 289 3.94 -9.18 2.62
CA VAL A 289 4.81 -9.86 1.66
C VAL A 289 4.44 -9.45 0.25
N ASP A 290 5.43 -9.05 -0.54
CA ASP A 290 5.31 -8.74 -1.97
C ASP A 290 4.22 -7.70 -2.30
N ALA A 291 4.23 -6.58 -1.58
CA ALA A 291 3.38 -5.44 -1.92
C ALA A 291 3.86 -4.77 -3.21
N GLY A 292 2.95 -4.55 -4.17
CA GLY A 292 3.29 -4.03 -5.50
C GLY A 292 3.81 -2.59 -5.48
N ASN A 293 3.41 -1.79 -4.49
CA ASN A 293 3.86 -0.41 -4.34
C ASN A 293 4.46 -0.14 -2.94
N VAL A 294 3.65 -0.18 -1.89
CA VAL A 294 4.10 0.13 -0.51
C VAL A 294 3.58 -0.91 0.48
N ALA A 295 4.44 -1.50 1.30
CA ALA A 295 3.97 -2.49 2.28
C ALA A 295 3.15 -1.84 3.42
N VAL A 296 3.65 -0.74 3.99
CA VAL A 296 2.95 0.05 5.02
C VAL A 296 2.96 1.52 4.63
N LEU A 297 1.78 2.07 4.32
CA LEU A 297 1.60 3.45 3.89
C LEU A 297 0.78 4.24 4.91
N SER A 298 1.36 5.30 5.45
CA SER A 298 0.65 6.35 6.17
C SER A 298 0.60 7.60 5.30
N THR A 299 -0.60 8.05 4.93
CA THR A 299 -0.79 9.19 4.03
C THR A 299 -1.95 10.09 4.47
N ARG A 300 -2.14 11.25 3.85
CA ARG A 300 -3.30 12.14 4.05
C ARG A 300 -3.63 12.38 5.54
N GLY A 301 -2.61 12.60 6.37
CA GLY A 301 -2.76 12.82 7.82
C GLY A 301 -3.00 11.57 8.69
N GLY A 302 -2.83 10.35 8.17
CA GLY A 302 -2.85 9.10 8.95
C GLY A 302 -1.79 9.06 10.06
N ALA A 303 -2.00 8.25 11.10
CA ALA A 303 -1.09 8.18 12.26
C ALA A 303 -1.06 6.78 12.94
N PRO A 304 -0.60 5.72 12.26
CA PRO A 304 -0.57 4.38 12.82
C PRO A 304 0.50 4.16 13.89
N ARG A 305 0.23 3.14 14.72
CA ARG A 305 1.23 2.47 15.55
C ARG A 305 1.50 1.09 14.96
N VAL A 306 2.75 0.80 14.68
CA VAL A 306 3.18 -0.47 14.08
C VAL A 306 4.28 -1.06 14.94
N ASP A 307 4.07 -2.26 15.46
CA ASP A 307 4.94 -2.91 16.45
C ASP A 307 5.26 -4.35 16.06
N GLY A 308 6.55 -4.69 16.00
CA GLY A 308 7.01 -6.06 15.69
C GLY A 308 6.67 -6.58 14.29
N CYS A 309 6.21 -5.71 13.38
CA CYS A 309 5.78 -6.12 12.04
C CYS A 309 6.95 -6.45 11.12
N ARG A 310 6.70 -7.36 10.18
CA ARG A 310 7.67 -7.81 9.17
C ARG A 310 7.21 -7.43 7.77
N VAL A 311 8.13 -6.89 7.00
CA VAL A 311 7.94 -6.50 5.60
C VAL A 311 9.02 -7.16 4.76
N SER A 312 8.62 -7.85 3.69
CA SER A 312 9.57 -8.42 2.74
C SER A 312 9.07 -8.45 1.31
N GLY A 313 9.97 -8.25 0.35
CA GLY A 313 9.61 -8.20 -1.06
C GLY A 313 8.84 -6.92 -1.41
N GLY A 314 8.63 -6.69 -2.71
CA GLY A 314 8.01 -5.47 -3.20
C GLY A 314 8.97 -4.28 -3.34
N ASN A 315 8.40 -3.09 -3.49
CA ASN A 315 9.15 -1.87 -3.82
C ASN A 315 9.53 -1.03 -2.59
N VAL A 316 8.54 -0.52 -1.86
CA VAL A 316 8.75 0.35 -0.68
C VAL A 316 8.26 -0.33 0.58
N GLY A 317 9.05 -0.28 1.65
CA GLY A 317 8.71 -0.91 2.92
C GLY A 317 7.69 -0.10 3.71
N ILE A 318 8.18 0.92 4.42
CA ILE A 318 7.34 1.80 5.23
C ILE A 318 7.42 3.21 4.67
N ALA A 319 6.29 3.79 4.27
CA ALA A 319 6.22 5.17 3.79
C ALA A 319 5.26 6.02 4.63
N VAL A 320 5.73 7.22 5.00
CA VAL A 320 4.92 8.26 5.65
C VAL A 320 4.97 9.50 4.77
N THR A 321 3.84 9.89 4.19
CA THR A 321 3.76 10.95 3.16
C THR A 321 2.50 11.79 3.33
N ASP A 322 2.39 12.92 2.62
CA ASP A 322 1.26 13.88 2.67
C ASP A 322 0.79 14.23 4.10
N ARG A 323 1.67 14.93 4.84
CA ARG A 323 1.43 15.44 6.20
C ARG A 323 1.01 14.36 7.20
N ALA A 324 1.35 13.11 6.93
CA ALA A 324 1.04 11.98 7.80
C ALA A 324 2.05 11.84 8.94
N ARG A 325 1.71 10.95 9.86
CA ARG A 325 2.53 10.58 11.01
C ARG A 325 2.63 9.07 11.12
N GLY A 326 3.53 8.59 11.97
CA GLY A 326 3.57 7.16 12.32
C GLY A 326 4.64 6.86 13.38
N ARG A 327 4.38 5.84 14.19
CA ARG A 327 5.37 5.26 15.11
C ARG A 327 5.56 3.79 14.78
N PHE A 328 6.81 3.41 14.56
CA PHE A 328 7.22 2.08 14.13
C PHE A 328 8.26 1.55 15.11
N THR A 329 7.98 0.43 15.76
CA THR A 329 8.81 -0.13 16.84
C THR A 329 9.12 -1.59 16.55
N GLY A 330 10.38 -2.00 16.64
CA GLY A 330 10.78 -3.41 16.47
C GLY A 330 10.49 -4.01 15.08
N CYS A 331 10.26 -3.17 14.06
CA CYS A 331 9.90 -3.63 12.71
C CYS A 331 11.11 -4.19 11.96
N GLN A 332 10.87 -5.16 11.08
CA GLN A 332 11.88 -5.72 10.17
C GLN A 332 11.47 -5.47 8.72
N VAL A 333 12.33 -4.81 7.96
CA VAL A 333 12.12 -4.51 6.54
C VAL A 333 13.27 -5.11 5.76
N ARG A 334 12.97 -6.01 4.81
CA ARG A 334 14.02 -6.71 4.07
C ARG A 334 13.68 -7.00 2.62
N ASP A 335 14.72 -7.24 1.81
CA ASP A 335 14.58 -7.82 0.47
C ASP A 335 13.67 -6.97 -0.44
N LEU A 336 13.86 -5.66 -0.43
CA LEU A 336 13.08 -4.73 -1.24
C LEU A 336 13.84 -4.33 -2.50
N THR A 337 13.10 -3.99 -3.55
CA THR A 337 13.68 -3.47 -4.80
C THR A 337 13.91 -1.95 -4.77
N GLY A 338 13.38 -1.26 -3.75
CA GLY A 338 13.43 0.20 -3.63
C GLY A 338 13.91 0.69 -2.27
N VAL A 339 12.99 1.25 -1.49
CA VAL A 339 13.30 2.01 -0.26
C VAL A 339 12.75 1.29 0.97
N GLY A 340 13.60 1.11 1.99
CA GLY A 340 13.19 0.56 3.29
C GLY A 340 12.19 1.45 4.02
N LEU A 341 12.60 2.69 4.29
CA LEU A 341 11.84 3.70 5.04
C LEU A 341 11.76 5.00 4.23
N ARG A 342 10.56 5.57 4.08
CA ARG A 342 10.34 6.83 3.36
C ARG A 342 9.57 7.82 4.22
N VAL A 343 10.04 9.07 4.30
CA VAL A 343 9.37 10.15 5.04
C VAL A 343 9.35 11.43 4.20
N TRP A 344 8.21 11.73 3.59
CA TRP A 344 8.07 12.81 2.63
C TRP A 344 6.96 13.81 2.98
N ASP A 345 6.93 14.95 2.29
CA ASP A 345 5.79 15.89 2.24
C ASP A 345 5.26 16.33 3.61
N GLU A 346 6.09 17.01 4.41
CA GLU A 346 5.72 17.53 5.75
C GLU A 346 5.34 16.46 6.78
N SER A 347 5.71 15.21 6.52
CA SER A 347 5.38 14.08 7.39
C SER A 347 6.34 13.91 8.55
N LYS A 348 5.87 13.23 9.60
CA LYS A 348 6.63 13.00 10.83
C LYS A 348 6.63 11.53 11.23
N ALA A 349 7.79 10.89 11.23
CA ALA A 349 7.91 9.48 11.58
C ALA A 349 8.89 9.25 12.73
N VAL A 350 8.55 8.30 13.60
CA VAL A 350 9.42 7.81 14.67
C VAL A 350 9.67 6.33 14.45
N PHE A 351 10.95 5.95 14.37
CA PHE A 351 11.40 4.58 14.22
C PHE A 351 12.27 4.19 15.42
N GLU A 352 11.89 3.14 16.12
CA GLU A 352 12.59 2.62 17.30
C GLU A 352 12.91 1.14 17.08
N ASP A 353 14.18 0.76 17.22
CA ASP A 353 14.64 -0.64 17.09
C ASP A 353 14.23 -1.31 15.77
N VAL A 354 14.25 -0.53 14.67
CA VAL A 354 13.92 -1.01 13.32
C VAL A 354 15.15 -1.59 12.65
N ARG A 355 14.98 -2.70 11.94
CA ARG A 355 16.03 -3.33 11.13
C ARG A 355 15.67 -3.26 9.64
N VAL A 356 16.56 -2.68 8.84
CA VAL A 356 16.44 -2.60 7.38
C VAL A 356 17.61 -3.37 6.76
N GLU A 357 17.32 -4.37 5.93
CA GLU A 357 18.34 -5.22 5.31
C GLU A 357 18.09 -5.46 3.82
N ARG A 358 19.15 -5.55 2.99
CA ARG A 358 18.99 -5.95 1.58
C ARG A 358 17.98 -5.09 0.85
N CYS A 359 18.15 -3.77 1.00
CA CYS A 359 17.36 -2.72 0.37
C CYS A 359 18.33 -1.73 -0.28
N PRO A 360 18.11 -1.28 -1.53
CA PRO A 360 18.99 -0.28 -2.16
C PRO A 360 19.12 1.01 -1.34
N PHE A 361 18.00 1.51 -0.79
CA PHE A 361 17.96 2.69 0.08
C PHE A 361 17.41 2.31 1.46
N GLY A 362 18.11 2.68 2.54
CA GLY A 362 17.67 2.46 3.91
C GLY A 362 16.53 3.40 4.31
N LEU A 363 16.86 4.67 4.56
CA LEU A 363 15.92 5.78 4.79
C LEU A 363 16.05 6.83 3.69
N ASP A 364 14.91 7.27 3.15
CA ASP A 364 14.79 8.40 2.24
C ASP A 364 13.84 9.47 2.83
N ALA A 365 14.42 10.56 3.33
CA ALA A 365 13.70 11.69 3.90
C ALA A 365 13.83 12.92 2.98
N LYS A 366 12.70 13.39 2.46
CA LYS A 366 12.65 14.47 1.48
C LYS A 366 11.41 15.32 1.66
N GLY A 367 11.59 16.63 1.79
CA GLY A 367 10.47 17.56 1.77
C GLY A 367 10.90 18.95 2.20
N ASN A 368 9.94 19.82 2.47
CA ASN A 368 10.19 21.15 3.03
C ASN A 368 10.34 21.08 4.57
N GLY A 369 10.46 22.23 5.24
CA GLY A 369 10.77 22.37 6.68
C GLY A 369 9.85 21.66 7.69
N GLY A 370 8.76 21.01 7.26
CA GLY A 370 7.88 20.20 8.10
C GLY A 370 8.26 18.71 8.20
N THR A 371 9.14 18.22 7.33
CA THR A 371 9.45 16.78 7.18
C THR A 371 10.48 16.33 8.21
N THR A 372 10.10 15.42 9.12
CA THR A 372 10.98 14.97 10.22
C THR A 372 11.01 13.46 10.41
N ALA A 373 12.19 12.88 10.58
CA ALA A 373 12.36 11.48 10.96
C ALA A 373 13.24 11.36 12.21
N GLU A 374 12.75 10.66 13.23
CA GLU A 374 13.51 10.30 14.42
C GLU A 374 13.78 8.80 14.46
N LEU A 375 15.04 8.40 14.56
CA LEU A 375 15.48 7.02 14.52
C LEU A 375 16.34 6.71 15.75
N THR A 376 15.93 5.72 16.53
CA THR A 376 16.67 5.27 17.72
C THR A 376 16.93 3.77 17.63
N GLY A 377 18.19 3.34 17.76
CA GLY A 377 18.56 1.92 17.71
C GLY A 377 18.32 1.25 16.34
N VAL A 378 18.28 2.03 15.25
CA VAL A 378 17.99 1.50 13.91
C VAL A 378 19.25 0.95 13.24
N SER A 379 19.16 -0.24 12.64
CA SER A 379 20.27 -0.85 11.89
C SER A 379 19.96 -0.98 10.40
N PHE A 380 20.90 -0.55 9.57
CA PHE A 380 20.88 -0.72 8.11
C PHE A 380 22.00 -1.67 7.70
N GLY A 381 21.67 -2.77 7.02
CA GLY A 381 22.66 -3.76 6.57
C GLY A 381 22.48 -4.14 5.11
N ASP A 382 23.59 -4.41 4.43
CA ASP A 382 23.60 -4.96 3.07
C ASP A 382 22.78 -4.09 2.10
N PHE A 383 23.13 -2.81 1.95
CA PHE A 383 22.39 -1.84 1.13
C PHE A 383 23.20 -1.38 -0.09
N ASP A 384 22.54 -1.18 -1.23
CA ASP A 384 23.27 -0.91 -2.49
C ASP A 384 23.73 0.54 -2.61
N MET A 385 22.93 1.52 -2.15
CA MET A 385 23.17 2.94 -2.42
C MET A 385 23.49 3.75 -1.17
N ILE A 386 22.54 3.82 -0.23
CA ILE A 386 22.72 4.66 0.96
C ILE A 386 21.87 4.17 2.14
N ALA A 387 22.44 4.16 3.35
CA ALA A 387 21.68 3.81 4.54
C ALA A 387 20.71 4.92 4.95
N VAL A 388 21.13 6.20 4.94
CA VAL A 388 20.24 7.34 5.22
C VAL A 388 20.51 8.48 4.26
N ALA A 389 19.47 8.91 3.52
CA ALA A 389 19.44 10.13 2.73
C ALA A 389 18.47 11.14 3.36
N ALA A 390 18.99 12.31 3.74
CA ALA A 390 18.19 13.48 4.10
C ALA A 390 18.40 14.58 3.05
N VAL A 391 17.34 14.99 2.35
CA VAL A 391 17.38 16.00 1.28
C VAL A 391 16.23 17.00 1.42
N GLY A 392 16.19 18.05 0.59
CA GLY A 392 15.26 19.16 0.75
C GLY A 392 15.59 20.01 1.98
N GLN A 393 14.56 20.37 2.73
CA GLN A 393 14.63 21.02 4.04
C GLN A 393 14.21 20.04 5.16
N SER A 394 14.42 18.73 4.94
CA SER A 394 14.07 17.70 5.93
C SER A 394 15.00 17.74 7.15
N ARG A 395 14.50 17.24 8.28
CA ARG A 395 15.29 17.04 9.50
C ARG A 395 15.29 15.59 9.92
N VAL A 396 16.46 14.97 9.97
CA VAL A 396 16.64 13.59 10.39
C VAL A 396 17.53 13.55 11.63
N THR A 397 17.10 12.82 12.66
CA THR A 397 17.90 12.57 13.88
C THR A 397 18.09 11.09 14.08
N LEU A 398 19.35 10.65 14.13
CA LEU A 398 19.77 9.28 14.38
C LEU A 398 20.42 9.19 15.77
N ARG A 399 20.01 8.21 16.58
CA ARG A 399 20.58 7.92 17.91
C ARG A 399 20.91 6.43 18.00
N GLY A 400 22.18 6.08 18.15
CA GLY A 400 22.59 4.68 18.21
C GLY A 400 22.36 3.90 16.91
N ALA A 401 22.39 4.57 15.76
CA ALA A 401 22.13 3.92 14.48
C ALA A 401 23.39 3.27 13.89
N THR A 402 23.23 2.13 13.20
CA THR A 402 24.31 1.43 12.51
C THR A 402 24.06 1.33 11.01
N ALA A 403 25.12 1.48 10.21
CA ALA A 403 25.12 1.22 8.78
C ALA A 403 26.28 0.30 8.41
N GLU A 404 26.00 -0.85 7.80
CA GLU A 404 27.00 -1.86 7.47
C GLU A 404 26.88 -2.35 6.04
N ARG A 405 28.02 -2.55 5.38
CA ARG A 405 28.12 -3.20 4.05
C ARG A 405 27.23 -2.54 2.99
N GLY A 406 27.67 -1.39 2.49
CA GLY A 406 26.99 -0.71 1.40
C GLY A 406 27.78 0.45 0.81
N LEU A 407 27.18 1.24 -0.09
CA LEU A 407 27.92 2.29 -0.79
C LEU A 407 28.20 3.54 0.07
N LEU A 408 27.18 4.15 0.69
CA LEU A 408 27.32 5.34 1.54
C LEU A 408 26.52 5.20 2.84
N GLY A 409 27.12 5.53 3.99
CA GLY A 409 26.43 5.46 5.28
C GLY A 409 25.33 6.54 5.41
N PHE A 410 25.71 7.75 5.82
CA PHE A 410 24.76 8.81 6.14
C PHE A 410 24.97 10.07 5.27
N GLY A 411 23.95 10.48 4.52
CA GLY A 411 24.00 11.60 3.60
C GLY A 411 23.01 12.70 3.94
N ALA A 412 23.47 13.95 3.88
CA ALA A 412 22.66 15.15 3.94
C ALA A 412 22.91 16.02 2.70
N GLY A 413 21.84 16.45 2.03
CA GLY A 413 21.90 17.25 0.81
C GLY A 413 20.99 18.46 0.86
N GLU A 414 21.20 19.38 -0.08
CA GLU A 414 20.38 20.59 -0.22
C GLU A 414 20.38 21.41 1.08
N GLU A 415 19.24 21.67 1.72
CA GLU A 415 19.13 22.42 2.98
C GLU A 415 18.84 21.50 4.19
N ALA A 416 19.05 20.19 4.03
CA ALA A 416 18.67 19.21 5.03
C ALA A 416 19.51 19.31 6.31
N GLN A 417 18.90 18.92 7.43
CA GLN A 417 19.55 18.86 8.73
C GLN A 417 19.65 17.40 9.17
N LEU A 418 20.88 16.91 9.28
CA LEU A 418 21.16 15.55 9.74
C LEU A 418 21.91 15.60 11.07
N HIS A 419 21.30 15.04 12.10
CA HIS A 419 21.88 14.94 13.44
C HIS A 419 22.20 13.49 13.77
N LEU A 420 23.46 13.22 14.09
CA LEU A 420 23.99 11.90 14.38
C LEU A 420 24.49 11.87 15.83
N HIS A 421 23.98 10.92 16.62
CA HIS A 421 24.41 10.70 18.00
C HIS A 421 24.76 9.22 18.17
N ASP A 422 26.00 8.94 18.57
CA ASP A 422 26.48 7.58 18.87
C ASP A 422 26.24 6.60 17.71
N CYS A 423 26.50 7.06 16.48
CA CYS A 423 26.25 6.30 15.27
C CYS A 423 27.52 5.63 14.75
N THR A 424 27.37 4.47 14.10
CA THR A 424 28.48 3.66 13.58
C THR A 424 28.27 3.31 12.12
N VAL A 425 29.33 3.44 11.31
CA VAL A 425 29.35 3.00 9.91
C VAL A 425 30.52 2.06 9.68
N THR A 426 30.29 0.90 9.07
CA THR A 426 31.35 -0.09 8.82
C THR A 426 31.29 -0.66 7.40
N GLY A 427 32.47 -0.85 6.80
CA GLY A 427 32.64 -1.59 5.55
C GLY A 427 31.86 -0.99 4.38
N VAL A 428 31.95 0.33 4.20
CA VAL A 428 31.28 1.05 3.11
C VAL A 428 32.23 1.37 1.95
N GLU A 429 31.73 1.30 0.72
CA GLU A 429 32.57 1.46 -0.48
C GLU A 429 32.97 2.92 -0.71
N THR A 430 32.03 3.87 -0.63
CA THR A 430 32.34 5.29 -0.82
C THR A 430 32.71 5.94 0.51
N GLY A 431 31.75 6.09 1.42
CA GLY A 431 32.08 6.79 2.65
C GLY A 431 31.11 6.64 3.80
N GLY A 432 31.60 7.03 4.98
CA GLY A 432 30.83 6.95 6.21
C GLY A 432 29.70 7.97 6.25
N ALA A 433 30.04 9.25 6.03
CA ALA A 433 29.07 10.33 6.02
C ALA A 433 29.38 11.40 4.94
N LEU A 434 28.34 12.03 4.41
CA LEU A 434 28.44 13.07 3.38
C LEU A 434 27.48 14.22 3.68
N ALA A 435 27.96 15.46 3.60
CA ALA A 435 27.12 16.65 3.52
C ALA A 435 27.44 17.43 2.23
N PHE A 436 26.41 17.78 1.46
CA PHE A 436 26.57 18.55 0.22
C PHE A 436 25.51 19.65 0.09
N GLY A 437 25.70 20.58 -0.84
CA GLY A 437 24.80 21.72 -1.02
C GLY A 437 24.96 22.72 0.12
N THR A 438 23.87 23.07 0.81
CA THR A 438 23.85 23.94 2.00
C THR A 438 23.50 23.17 3.27
N ALA A 439 23.63 21.84 3.23
CA ALA A 439 23.14 20.95 4.27
C ALA A 439 23.95 21.13 5.56
N ARG A 440 23.29 20.85 6.69
CA ARG A 440 23.92 20.87 8.01
C ARG A 440 24.02 19.45 8.55
N LEU A 441 25.25 18.98 8.78
CA LEU A 441 25.52 17.71 9.43
C LEU A 441 26.15 17.96 10.80
N VAL A 442 25.43 17.55 11.85
CA VAL A 442 25.90 17.61 13.23
C VAL A 442 26.13 16.19 13.73
N ALA A 443 27.37 15.86 14.05
CA ALA A 443 27.73 14.54 14.54
C ALA A 443 28.34 14.61 15.93
N ARG A 444 27.87 13.72 16.82
CA ARG A 444 28.40 13.49 18.15
C ARG A 444 28.71 12.00 18.26
N ASN A 445 29.99 11.66 18.47
CA ASN A 445 30.45 10.28 18.57
C ASN A 445 30.12 9.43 17.33
N LEU A 446 30.45 9.93 16.13
CA LEU A 446 30.35 9.14 14.90
C LEU A 446 31.60 8.28 14.74
N THR A 447 31.41 6.97 14.61
CA THR A 447 32.50 6.02 14.30
C THR A 447 32.36 5.53 12.86
N VAL A 448 33.43 5.61 12.08
CA VAL A 448 33.50 5.08 10.72
C VAL A 448 34.72 4.18 10.59
N THR A 449 34.51 2.93 10.20
CA THR A 449 35.59 1.94 10.05
C THR A 449 35.60 1.34 8.65
N GLY A 450 36.76 1.37 7.99
CA GLY A 450 37.00 0.65 6.74
C GLY A 450 36.28 1.23 5.51
N ALA A 451 36.10 2.55 5.44
CA ALA A 451 35.54 3.20 4.24
C ALA A 451 36.57 3.22 3.09
N GLN A 452 36.19 2.82 1.86
CA GLN A 452 37.16 2.73 0.75
C GLN A 452 37.48 4.08 0.07
N SER A 453 36.73 5.14 0.32
CA SER A 453 37.10 6.50 -0.08
C SER A 453 37.29 7.41 1.12
N TYR A 454 36.19 7.85 1.76
CA TYR A 454 36.28 8.82 2.84
C TYR A 454 35.49 8.47 4.10
N GLY A 455 36.00 8.86 5.26
CA GLY A 455 35.27 8.72 6.53
C GLY A 455 34.08 9.68 6.61
N LEU A 456 34.35 10.97 6.49
CA LEU A 456 33.35 12.04 6.38
C LEU A 456 33.76 13.05 5.31
N CYS A 457 32.81 13.43 4.45
CA CYS A 457 33.00 14.42 3.41
C CYS A 457 32.01 15.58 3.53
N GLY A 458 32.50 16.81 3.37
CA GLY A 458 31.71 18.02 3.21
C GLY A 458 32.06 18.70 1.90
N THR A 459 31.05 19.04 1.09
CA THR A 459 31.22 19.69 -0.21
C THR A 459 30.18 20.78 -0.44
N GLY A 460 30.37 21.60 -1.48
CA GLY A 460 29.54 22.77 -1.74
C GLY A 460 29.67 23.79 -0.61
N SER A 461 28.56 24.28 -0.09
CA SER A 461 28.49 25.22 1.04
C SER A 461 27.99 24.53 2.32
N ALA A 462 28.16 23.21 2.44
CA ALA A 462 27.68 22.44 3.57
C ALA A 462 28.40 22.84 4.88
N TYR A 463 27.72 22.67 6.00
CA TYR A 463 28.25 22.94 7.33
C TYR A 463 28.40 21.66 8.15
N LEU A 464 29.62 21.39 8.61
CA LEU A 464 29.96 20.24 9.44
C LEU A 464 30.24 20.65 10.88
N ASP A 465 29.56 20.04 11.84
CA ASP A 465 29.84 20.18 13.27
C ASP A 465 30.03 18.80 13.89
N VAL A 466 31.29 18.41 14.08
CA VAL A 466 31.65 17.06 14.54
C VAL A 466 32.39 17.16 15.87
N THR A 467 31.93 16.40 16.85
CA THR A 467 32.59 16.23 18.14
C THR A 467 32.75 14.75 18.46
N GLY A 468 33.97 14.34 18.83
CA GLY A 468 34.27 12.97 19.25
C GLY A 468 34.20 11.92 18.13
N GLY A 469 34.39 12.31 16.87
CA GLY A 469 34.37 11.35 15.75
C GLY A 469 35.63 10.47 15.69
N SER A 470 35.47 9.18 15.37
CA SER A 470 36.59 8.25 15.08
C SER A 470 36.49 7.74 13.65
N PHE A 471 37.56 7.93 12.87
CA PHE A 471 37.63 7.51 11.47
C PHE A 471 38.84 6.58 11.30
N GLU A 472 38.56 5.29 11.15
CA GLU A 472 39.55 4.22 11.25
C GLU A 472 39.65 3.50 9.91
N ASP A 473 40.89 3.31 9.44
CA ASP A 473 41.20 2.56 8.22
C ASP A 473 40.42 3.02 6.97
N CYS A 474 40.22 4.34 6.85
CA CYS A 474 39.65 4.96 5.65
C CYS A 474 40.71 5.06 4.55
N ALA A 475 40.47 4.47 3.38
CA ALA A 475 41.53 4.20 2.41
C ALA A 475 42.10 5.46 1.72
N ALA A 476 41.26 6.44 1.35
CA ALA A 476 41.74 7.68 0.72
C ALA A 476 41.93 8.80 1.73
N THR A 477 40.84 9.22 2.41
CA THR A 477 40.88 10.34 3.34
C THR A 477 39.97 10.11 4.55
N GLY A 478 40.43 10.32 5.78
CA GLY A 478 39.53 10.27 6.94
C GLY A 478 38.45 11.35 6.87
N LEU A 479 38.86 12.60 6.71
CA LEU A 479 38.00 13.78 6.66
C LEU A 479 38.30 14.63 5.43
N ARG A 480 37.32 14.89 4.57
CA ARG A 480 37.49 15.72 3.38
C ARG A 480 36.49 16.89 3.39
N CYS A 481 36.99 18.11 3.22
CA CYS A 481 36.18 19.31 3.10
C CYS A 481 36.63 20.11 1.87
N ASP A 482 35.79 20.19 0.84
CA ASP A 482 36.07 20.92 -0.41
C ASP A 482 35.02 22.01 -0.69
N GLY A 483 35.25 22.79 -1.75
CA GLY A 483 34.43 23.94 -2.11
C GLY A 483 34.39 25.02 -1.02
N GLU A 484 33.18 25.48 -0.69
CA GLU A 484 32.89 26.46 0.36
C GLU A 484 32.53 25.81 1.70
N CYS A 485 32.74 24.49 1.85
CA CYS A 485 32.35 23.75 3.05
C CYS A 485 33.05 24.33 4.28
N GLY A 486 32.25 24.66 5.29
CA GLY A 486 32.72 25.21 6.56
C GLY A 486 32.40 24.27 7.72
N GLY A 487 33.00 24.51 8.88
CA GLY A 487 32.66 23.69 10.03
C GLY A 487 33.66 23.71 11.17
N ARG A 488 33.44 22.81 12.12
CA ARG A 488 34.32 22.57 13.25
C ARG A 488 34.46 21.08 13.54
N LEU A 489 35.69 20.66 13.77
CA LEU A 489 36.06 19.31 14.17
C LEU A 489 36.71 19.37 15.56
N VAL A 490 36.11 18.66 16.52
CA VAL A 490 36.47 18.71 17.94
C VAL A 490 36.70 17.29 18.45
N ASP A 491 37.83 17.07 19.09
CA ASP A 491 38.22 15.82 19.74
C ASP A 491 38.13 14.59 18.82
N CYS A 492 38.38 14.79 17.53
CA CYS A 492 38.29 13.74 16.52
C CYS A 492 39.59 12.92 16.45
N SER A 493 39.49 11.65 16.07
CA SER A 493 40.63 10.79 15.73
C SER A 493 40.54 10.27 14.31
N VAL A 494 41.68 10.25 13.62
CA VAL A 494 41.84 9.59 12.33
C VAL A 494 43.05 8.67 12.40
N THR A 495 42.82 7.37 12.29
CA THR A 495 43.86 6.34 12.38
C THR A 495 43.84 5.43 11.17
N GLY A 496 45.01 4.93 10.79
CA GLY A 496 45.16 3.99 9.69
C GLY A 496 46.60 3.89 9.22
N THR A 497 46.84 3.04 8.23
CA THR A 497 48.18 2.77 7.70
C THR A 497 48.52 3.54 6.42
N SER A 498 47.54 4.17 5.77
CA SER A 498 47.69 4.89 4.50
C SER A 498 46.65 6.01 4.35
N GLY A 499 46.75 6.78 3.27
CA GLY A 499 45.81 7.87 2.97
C GLY A 499 46.19 9.20 3.62
N THR A 500 45.22 10.11 3.69
CA THR A 500 45.36 11.43 4.33
C THR A 500 44.41 11.52 5.52
N ALA A 501 44.84 12.09 6.65
CA ALA A 501 43.96 12.28 7.79
C ALA A 501 42.82 13.25 7.45
N VAL A 502 43.21 14.44 6.99
CA VAL A 502 42.32 15.55 6.67
C VAL A 502 42.75 16.22 5.37
N GLN A 503 41.80 16.44 4.47
CA GLN A 503 41.93 17.34 3.32
C GLN A 503 40.96 18.49 3.52
N HIS A 504 41.44 19.73 3.66
CA HIS A 504 40.57 20.88 3.95
C HIS A 504 40.82 22.06 3.03
N ASN A 505 39.78 22.86 2.79
CA ASN A 505 39.79 24.13 2.05
C ASN A 505 40.17 25.36 2.92
N GLY A 506 40.59 25.15 4.16
CA GLY A 506 40.97 26.23 5.10
C GLY A 506 39.79 26.89 5.84
N ARG A 507 38.54 26.49 5.54
CA ARG A 507 37.32 27.02 6.18
C ARG A 507 36.79 26.17 7.34
N VAL A 508 37.39 25.01 7.57
CA VAL A 508 37.03 24.11 8.67
C VAL A 508 38.01 24.26 9.83
N GLN A 509 37.49 24.57 11.02
CA GLN A 509 38.27 24.72 12.22
C GLN A 509 38.62 23.34 12.82
N LEU A 510 39.91 23.01 12.81
CA LEU A 510 40.46 21.83 13.49
C LEU A 510 40.81 22.22 14.94
N VAL A 511 39.88 21.99 15.87
CA VAL A 511 40.08 22.36 17.29
C VAL A 511 41.00 21.36 18.00
N SER A 512 40.74 20.08 17.83
CA SER A 512 41.58 18.99 18.33
C SER A 512 41.43 17.76 17.44
N LEU A 513 42.56 17.24 16.98
CA LEU A 513 42.64 16.10 16.08
C LEU A 513 43.79 15.19 16.52
N ARG A 514 43.51 13.90 16.71
CA ARG A 514 44.53 12.86 16.95
C ARG A 514 44.75 12.06 15.67
N THR A 515 45.95 12.13 15.10
CA THR A 515 46.28 11.36 13.90
C THR A 515 47.78 11.14 13.74
N THR A 516 48.15 10.05 13.07
CA THR A 516 49.51 9.78 12.56
C THR A 516 49.61 10.01 11.05
N LEU A 517 48.50 10.32 10.37
CA LEU A 517 48.43 10.50 8.93
C LEU A 517 48.56 11.99 8.55
N PRO A 518 48.95 12.32 7.30
CA PRO A 518 49.15 13.70 6.87
C PRO A 518 47.87 14.53 6.92
N VAL A 519 47.99 15.83 7.23
CA VAL A 519 46.93 16.84 7.05
C VAL A 519 47.32 17.72 5.87
N LYS A 520 46.42 17.91 4.90
CA LYS A 520 46.66 18.63 3.65
C LYS A 520 45.61 19.71 3.41
N GLU A 521 46.08 20.86 2.93
CA GLU A 521 45.21 21.92 2.44
C GLU A 521 44.93 21.71 0.94
N ILE A 522 43.66 21.86 0.53
CA ILE A 522 43.23 21.80 -0.87
C ILE A 522 43.50 23.17 -1.47
N THR A 523 44.56 23.29 -2.26
CA THR A 523 44.85 24.49 -3.04
C THR A 523 44.10 24.40 -4.37
N GLU A 524 43.01 25.15 -4.54
CA GLU A 524 42.39 25.29 -5.85
C GLU A 524 43.34 26.07 -6.78
N PRO A 525 43.63 25.57 -8.00
CA PRO A 525 44.39 26.35 -8.97
C PRO A 525 43.58 27.60 -9.34
N ALA A 526 44.26 28.76 -9.35
CA ALA A 526 43.62 30.02 -9.73
C ALA A 526 42.88 29.86 -11.07
N PRO A 527 41.62 30.32 -11.18
CA PRO A 527 40.92 30.24 -12.44
C PRO A 527 41.75 30.95 -13.52
N PRO A 528 41.86 30.37 -14.74
CA PRO A 528 42.58 31.03 -15.82
C PRO A 528 41.96 32.42 -16.04
N PRO A 529 42.77 33.46 -16.29
CA PRO A 529 42.26 34.82 -16.42
C PRO A 529 41.22 34.88 -17.54
N THR A 530 40.03 35.39 -17.23
CA THR A 530 38.99 35.66 -18.22
C THR A 530 39.46 36.79 -19.12
N ILE A 531 39.86 36.48 -20.35
CA ILE A 531 40.21 37.48 -21.36
C ILE A 531 38.90 38.05 -21.93
N VAL A 532 38.52 39.25 -21.51
CA VAL A 532 37.41 40.01 -22.10
C VAL A 532 37.99 40.87 -23.23
N ASN A 533 37.80 40.44 -24.47
CA ASN A 533 38.15 41.25 -25.62
C ASN A 533 36.96 42.10 -26.06
N ASN A 534 37.06 43.42 -25.89
CA ASN A 534 36.08 44.37 -26.43
C ASN A 534 36.50 44.79 -27.84
N TYR A 535 35.71 44.42 -28.83
CA TYR A 535 35.98 44.76 -30.23
C TYR A 535 34.94 45.74 -30.76
N HIS A 536 35.42 46.80 -31.40
CA HIS A 536 34.60 47.80 -32.09
C HIS A 536 34.65 47.63 -33.62
N GLY A 537 34.93 46.41 -34.07
CA GLY A 537 35.14 45.99 -35.46
C GLY A 537 34.90 44.48 -35.64
N PRO A 538 34.89 43.94 -36.88
CA PRO A 538 34.59 42.53 -37.10
C PRO A 538 35.79 41.68 -36.71
N VAL A 539 35.54 40.58 -36.00
CA VAL A 539 36.58 39.67 -35.50
C VAL A 539 36.37 38.30 -36.11
N PHE A 540 37.44 37.76 -36.68
CA PHE A 540 37.48 36.40 -37.20
C PHE A 540 38.48 35.62 -36.38
N VAL A 541 38.04 34.50 -35.82
CA VAL A 541 38.85 33.67 -34.92
C VAL A 541 39.56 32.55 -35.70
N GLU A 542 39.25 32.40 -36.99
CA GLU A 542 39.82 31.40 -37.91
C GLU A 542 39.98 31.97 -39.33
N ALA A 543 40.53 31.17 -40.25
CA ALA A 543 40.89 31.61 -41.60
C ALA A 543 39.66 32.00 -42.45
N VAL A 544 39.68 33.22 -42.99
CA VAL A 544 38.64 33.75 -43.88
C VAL A 544 39.20 33.92 -45.28
N HIS A 545 38.47 33.42 -46.28
CA HIS A 545 38.83 33.51 -47.69
C HIS A 545 37.75 34.28 -48.45
N SER A 546 38.15 35.28 -49.24
CA SER A 546 37.27 36.07 -50.11
C SER A 546 36.16 36.87 -49.40
N ALA A 547 36.43 37.43 -48.22
CA ALA A 547 35.50 38.34 -47.55
C ALA A 547 35.77 39.81 -47.87
N GLN A 548 34.69 40.59 -48.03
CA GLN A 548 34.72 42.05 -48.10
C GLN A 548 33.79 42.60 -47.04
N LEU A 549 34.32 43.48 -46.19
CA LEU A 549 33.62 43.98 -45.02
C LEU A 549 33.68 45.51 -45.03
N ALA A 550 32.54 46.13 -44.79
CA ALA A 550 32.44 47.55 -44.53
C ALA A 550 31.92 47.74 -43.11
N TRP A 551 32.64 48.49 -42.28
CA TRP A 551 32.24 48.78 -40.91
C TRP A 551 32.37 50.28 -40.63
N GLY A 552 31.37 50.87 -39.97
CA GLY A 552 31.40 52.28 -39.55
C GLY A 552 31.14 53.29 -40.66
N ASN A 553 30.56 52.86 -41.78
CA ASN A 553 30.31 53.71 -42.95
C ASN A 553 28.82 54.05 -43.10
N THR A 554 28.49 55.27 -43.53
CA THR A 554 27.11 55.70 -43.77
C THR A 554 26.59 55.33 -45.17
N ASN A 555 27.47 55.07 -46.15
CA ASN A 555 27.08 54.52 -47.45
C ASN A 555 28.28 53.81 -48.14
N VAL A 556 28.05 52.67 -48.79
CA VAL A 556 29.07 51.91 -49.54
C VAL A 556 28.47 51.35 -50.83
N VAL A 557 29.16 51.54 -51.96
CA VAL A 557 28.77 50.99 -53.27
C VAL A 557 29.97 50.26 -53.86
N GLN A 558 29.78 49.02 -54.32
CA GLN A 558 30.82 48.21 -54.94
C GLN A 558 30.32 47.58 -56.24
N GLN A 559 31.17 47.56 -57.28
CA GLN A 559 30.98 46.81 -58.52
C GLN A 559 32.22 45.97 -58.82
N GLN A 560 32.03 44.73 -59.25
CA GLN A 560 33.09 43.81 -59.69
C GLN A 560 32.75 43.20 -61.06
N THR A 561 33.77 43.12 -61.92
CA THR A 561 33.74 42.39 -63.19
C THR A 561 35.15 41.85 -63.43
N HIS A 562 35.35 40.54 -63.58
CA HIS A 562 36.33 39.97 -64.52
C HIS A 562 36.09 38.46 -64.80
N GLN A 563 36.28 38.15 -66.09
CA GLN A 563 35.96 36.95 -66.88
C GLN A 563 37.00 35.82 -66.76
N SER A 564 36.62 34.60 -67.15
CA SER A 564 37.38 33.33 -67.04
C SER A 564 38.22 32.93 -68.29
N ARG A 565 39.20 32.01 -68.10
CA ARG A 565 39.83 30.94 -69.00
C ARG A 565 41.19 31.20 -69.73
N PRO A 566 41.94 30.16 -70.27
CA PRO A 566 41.77 28.66 -70.33
C PRO A 566 43.04 27.72 -70.09
N ASP A 567 42.78 26.39 -70.14
CA ASP A 567 43.52 25.07 -70.09
C ASP A 567 44.99 24.85 -70.59
N ASP A 568 45.71 23.83 -70.04
CA ASP A 568 46.29 22.65 -70.77
C ASP A 568 46.84 21.49 -69.86
N ARG A 569 46.97 20.28 -70.45
CA ARG A 569 47.15 18.90 -69.93
C ARG A 569 48.60 18.46 -69.56
N SER A 570 48.75 17.43 -68.71
CA SER A 570 49.47 16.15 -69.02
C SER A 570 49.68 15.18 -67.83
N GLU A 571 49.42 13.90 -68.11
CA GLU A 571 50.09 12.66 -67.66
C GLU A 571 50.15 12.22 -66.18
N ARG A 572 49.45 11.10 -65.87
CA ARG A 572 50.11 9.87 -65.39
C ARG A 572 49.26 8.61 -65.65
N THR A 573 49.96 7.61 -66.15
CA THR A 573 49.58 6.28 -66.61
C THR A 573 49.27 5.29 -65.47
N GLY A 574 48.45 4.27 -65.74
CA GLY A 574 48.34 3.07 -64.89
C GLY A 574 47.03 2.29 -64.94
N GLN A 575 46.83 1.49 -66.00
CA GLN A 575 46.23 0.13 -66.02
C GLN A 575 45.60 -0.37 -64.70
N THR A 576 44.32 -0.79 -64.61
CA THR A 576 43.77 -2.04 -65.17
C THR A 576 42.26 -2.21 -64.84
N ALA A 577 41.55 -2.92 -65.72
CA ALA A 577 40.26 -3.62 -65.58
C ALA A 577 39.01 -2.77 -65.27
N ARG A 578 38.16 -2.40 -66.25
CA ARG A 578 37.12 -3.24 -66.91
C ARG A 578 36.42 -4.19 -65.95
N THR A 579 35.18 -3.87 -65.57
CA THR A 579 33.92 -4.25 -66.26
C THR A 579 32.87 -3.25 -65.81
N ASP A 580 32.24 -2.49 -66.70
CA ASP A 580 31.01 -2.87 -67.43
C ASP A 580 29.98 -3.45 -66.43
N ASP A 581 28.76 -2.93 -66.28
CA ASP A 581 27.91 -2.39 -67.32
C ASP A 581 26.74 -1.61 -66.69
N ALA A 582 26.16 -0.75 -67.53
CA ALA A 582 24.83 -0.18 -67.55
C ALA A 582 23.90 -0.41 -66.34
N GLY A 583 23.22 0.60 -65.83
CA GLY A 583 22.72 1.76 -66.54
C GLY A 583 21.19 1.78 -66.51
N ARG A 584 20.67 2.99 -66.33
CA ARG A 584 19.30 3.47 -66.58
C ARG A 584 18.24 3.07 -65.56
N GLY A 585 17.59 4.11 -65.02
CA GLY A 585 16.26 3.99 -64.46
C GLY A 585 15.86 5.07 -63.46
N ASP A 586 15.94 6.33 -63.85
CA ASP A 586 15.14 7.45 -63.30
C ASP A 586 13.61 7.13 -63.40
N PRO A 587 12.64 7.87 -62.83
CA PRO A 587 12.65 8.90 -61.77
C PRO A 587 11.51 8.72 -60.71
N ALA A 588 11.48 9.67 -59.75
CA ALA A 588 10.31 10.33 -59.15
C ALA A 588 9.53 9.72 -57.96
N ASP A 589 9.35 10.62 -56.99
CA ASP A 589 8.25 10.84 -56.03
C ASP A 589 8.00 9.90 -54.84
N ARG A 590 8.44 10.40 -53.66
CA ARG A 590 7.68 10.79 -52.44
C ARG A 590 6.44 9.95 -52.02
N PRO A 591 6.24 9.78 -50.70
CA PRO A 591 5.82 10.89 -49.81
C PRO A 591 6.94 11.57 -49.03
#